data_AF-A0A971EH94-F1
#
_entry.id   AF-A0A971EH94-F1
#
_cell.length_a   1.000
_cell.length_b   1.000
_cell.length_c   1.000
_cell.angle_alpha   90.00
_cell.angle_beta   90.00
_cell.angle_gamma   90.00
#
_symmetry.space_group_name_H-M   'P 1'
#
loop_
_entity.id
_entity.type
_entity.pdbx_description
1 polymer ?
#
loop_
_entity_poly.entity_id
_entity_poly.type
_entity_poly.pdbx_seq_one_letter_code
_entity_poly.pdbx_strand_id
1 'polypeptide(L)'
;MMMPKATVVEVYRGRAIIMTEECEFKEIRTSRPLQPGEEIEYPPGEIHAKPRSVRAVALVASFIICCLLTYSTWQHLVSGRVYACIGLDINPSLEISINRDFRVVKARSFNQDGRQLINSGQPVGSNLETALSKIVRQSKGYGYLHNTGNLIGVSIYSEPENNRHLLGRVDRSLNRELARNQIRARVYYFTVDKKTREQAAKQRVSPLRYLLWQKAREQGLSLDWQEITLRNPVVQRIARQTAARVGLRGQATVPVERLVPPAPELPVTPAAPPGELS
;
A
#
# COMPACT_ATOMS: atom_id res chain seq x y z
N MET A 1 44.52 55.64 3.70
CA MET A 1 43.25 55.03 4.12
C MET A 1 42.68 55.93 5.21
N MET A 2 41.54 56.59 4.98
CA MET A 2 40.92 57.44 6.01
C MET A 2 40.37 56.55 7.13
N MET A 3 40.67 56.89 8.38
CA MET A 3 40.07 56.21 9.53
C MET A 3 38.73 56.88 9.86
N PRO A 4 37.65 56.12 10.07
CA PRO A 4 36.35 56.68 10.42
C PRO A 4 36.39 57.29 11.83
N LYS A 5 35.65 58.39 12.01
CA LYS A 5 35.53 59.09 13.28
C LYS A 5 34.24 58.71 14.00
N ALA A 6 34.27 58.82 15.33
CA ALA A 6 33.11 58.63 16.18
C ALA A 6 33.21 59.47 17.45
N THR A 7 32.07 59.86 18.01
CA THR A 7 31.99 60.58 19.28
C THR A 7 31.76 59.60 20.43
N VAL A 8 32.55 59.69 21.50
CA VAL A 8 32.36 58.89 22.71
C VAL A 8 31.08 59.33 23.42
N VAL A 9 30.19 58.39 23.71
CA VAL A 9 28.91 58.65 24.38
C VAL A 9 29.01 58.28 25.86
N GLU A 10 29.56 57.11 26.16
CA GLU A 10 29.67 56.60 27.52
C GLU A 10 30.94 55.76 27.69
N VAL A 11 31.58 55.84 28.85
CA VAL A 11 32.86 55.17 29.14
C VAL A 11 32.73 54.25 30.34
N TYR A 12 33.12 52.99 30.17
CA TYR A 12 33.21 51.97 31.20
C TYR A 12 34.67 51.55 31.42
N ARG A 13 34.92 50.72 32.45
CA ARG A 13 36.25 50.13 32.67
C ARG A 13 36.67 49.26 31.47
N GLY A 14 37.62 49.77 30.69
CA GLY A 14 38.23 49.11 29.53
C GLY A 14 37.40 49.11 28.24
N ARG A 15 36.24 49.79 28.21
CA ARG A 15 35.29 49.79 27.08
C ARG A 15 34.58 51.14 26.96
N ALA A 16 34.20 51.54 25.76
CA ALA A 16 33.41 52.75 25.54
C ALA A 16 32.32 52.51 24.48
N ILE A 17 31.21 53.21 24.62
CA ILE A 17 30.15 53.31 23.61
C ILE A 17 30.45 54.56 22.77
N ILE A 18 30.53 54.40 21.46
CA ILE A 18 30.80 55.46 20.49
C ILE A 18 29.63 55.62 19.53
N MET A 19 29.36 56.84 19.09
CA MET A 19 28.41 57.18 18.05
C MET A 19 29.17 57.52 16.77
N THR A 20 28.95 56.73 15.73
CA THR A 20 29.55 56.93 14.40
C THR A 20 28.89 58.08 13.65
N GLU A 21 29.54 58.58 12.59
CA GLU A 21 28.96 59.60 11.69
C GLU A 21 27.63 59.16 11.04
N GLU A 22 27.40 57.85 10.94
CA GLU A 22 26.17 57.23 10.46
C GLU A 22 25.07 57.16 11.55
N CYS A 23 25.28 57.83 12.70
CA CYS A 23 24.42 57.81 13.87
C CYS A 23 24.22 56.40 14.48
N GLU A 24 25.13 55.46 14.23
CA GLU A 24 25.11 54.14 14.88
C GLU A 24 25.90 54.15 16.20
N PHE A 25 25.35 53.52 17.23
CA PHE A 25 26.06 53.27 18.50
C PHE A 25 26.82 51.95 18.43
N LYS A 26 28.13 51.97 18.71
CA LYS A 26 29.02 50.79 18.69
C LYS A 26 29.86 50.71 19.96
N GLU A 27 30.20 49.50 20.41
CA GLU A 27 31.06 49.25 21.58
C GLU A 27 32.50 48.94 21.13
N ILE A 28 33.48 49.65 21.69
CA ILE A 28 34.92 49.48 21.42
C ILE A 28 35.71 49.21 22.71
N ARG A 29 36.90 48.60 22.60
CA ARG A 29 37.85 48.55 23.72
C ARG A 29 38.62 49.86 23.80
N THR A 30 38.92 50.29 25.01
CA THR A 30 39.86 51.40 25.21
C THR A 30 40.89 51.04 26.26
N SER A 31 42.17 51.21 25.91
CA SER A 31 43.30 51.13 26.84
C SER A 31 43.65 52.48 27.43
N ARG A 32 43.16 53.58 26.83
CA ARG A 32 43.35 54.94 27.31
C ARG A 32 42.09 55.47 28.00
N PRO A 33 42.21 56.36 28.99
CA PRO A 33 41.05 57.05 29.55
C PRO A 33 40.43 57.93 28.45
N LEU A 34 39.15 57.70 28.17
CA LEU A 34 38.33 58.50 27.24
C LEU A 34 37.33 59.33 28.04
N GLN A 35 36.88 60.44 27.48
CA GLN A 35 35.81 61.27 28.05
C GLN A 35 34.55 61.27 27.17
N PRO A 36 33.35 61.26 27.75
CA PRO A 36 32.13 61.52 27.00
C PRO A 36 32.21 62.84 26.22
N GLY A 37 31.79 62.83 24.95
CA GLY A 37 31.90 63.95 24.01
C GLY A 37 33.22 64.04 23.25
N GLU A 38 34.23 63.22 23.57
CA GLU A 38 35.50 63.17 22.83
C GLU A 38 35.29 62.55 21.44
N GLU A 39 35.82 63.19 20.39
CA GLU A 39 35.86 62.62 19.05
C GLU A 39 37.13 61.76 18.89
N ILE A 40 36.95 60.51 18.47
CA ILE A 40 38.03 59.55 18.30
C ILE A 40 38.00 58.92 16.91
N GLU A 41 39.18 58.62 16.39
CA GLU A 41 39.31 57.69 15.26
C GLU A 41 39.29 56.26 15.80
N TYR A 42 38.47 55.40 15.19
CA TYR A 42 38.37 54.01 15.60
C TYR A 42 38.70 53.06 14.43
N PRO A 43 39.55 52.05 14.65
CA PRO A 43 39.77 51.03 13.63
C PRO A 43 38.48 50.18 13.49
N PRO A 44 37.94 49.98 12.28
CA PRO A 44 36.73 49.19 12.07
C PRO A 44 36.79 47.76 12.64
N GLY A 45 38.00 47.22 12.84
CA GLY A 45 38.24 45.89 13.42
C GLY A 45 38.08 45.78 14.94
N GLU A 46 37.96 46.89 15.68
CA GLU A 46 37.78 46.89 17.15
C GLU A 46 36.30 46.97 17.59
N ILE A 47 35.38 47.01 16.63
CA ILE A 47 33.94 46.98 16.88
C ILE A 47 33.54 45.57 17.37
N HIS A 48 33.07 45.45 18.61
CA HIS A 48 32.48 44.19 19.07
C HIS A 48 31.10 43.98 18.45
N ALA A 49 31.04 43.34 17.29
CA ALA A 49 29.85 42.59 16.94
C ALA A 49 29.88 41.28 17.75
N LYS A 50 28.96 41.11 18.71
CA LYS A 50 28.83 39.85 19.44
C LYS A 50 28.62 38.75 18.40
N PRO A 51 29.56 37.81 18.20
CA PRO A 51 29.37 36.79 17.18
C PRO A 51 28.13 36.00 17.60
N ARG A 52 27.09 35.97 16.75
CA ARG A 52 25.96 35.05 16.95
C ARG A 52 26.59 33.69 17.23
N SER A 53 26.20 33.05 18.33
CA SER A 53 26.85 31.82 18.78
C SER A 53 26.60 30.72 17.75
N VAL A 54 27.49 30.61 16.77
CA VAL A 54 27.43 29.61 15.70
C VAL A 54 27.35 28.20 16.31
N ARG A 55 27.92 28.02 17.51
CA ARG A 55 27.78 26.81 18.34
C ARG A 55 26.35 26.54 18.81
N ALA A 56 25.59 27.56 19.23
CA ALA A 56 24.20 27.39 19.64
C ALA A 56 23.29 27.11 18.43
N VAL A 57 23.53 27.80 17.30
CA VAL A 57 22.83 27.53 16.04
C VAL A 57 23.13 26.11 15.54
N ALA A 58 24.39 25.68 15.59
CA ALA A 58 24.80 24.33 15.20
C ALA A 58 24.19 23.26 16.12
N LEU A 59 24.12 23.51 17.44
CA LEU A 59 23.45 22.60 18.38
C LEU A 59 21.96 22.45 18.05
N VAL A 60 21.24 23.55 17.85
CA VAL A 60 19.81 23.51 17.48
C VAL A 60 19.62 22.80 16.14
N ALA A 61 20.43 23.11 15.13
CA ALA A 61 20.37 22.44 13.82
C ALA A 61 20.64 20.93 13.93
N SER A 62 21.65 20.53 14.70
CA SER A 62 21.98 19.11 14.94
C SER A 62 20.85 18.36 15.65
N PHE A 63 20.18 19.01 16.60
CA PHE A 63 19.04 18.44 17.32
C PHE A 63 17.87 18.22 16.38
N ILE A 64 17.54 19.21 15.53
CA ILE A 64 16.48 19.08 14.52
C ILE A 64 16.80 17.95 13.55
N ILE A 65 18.04 17.86 13.03
CA ILE A 65 18.46 16.78 12.13
C ILE A 65 18.32 15.42 12.83
N CYS A 66 18.76 15.32 14.09
CA CYS A 66 18.63 14.09 14.88
C CYS A 66 17.15 13.69 15.08
N CYS A 67 16.27 14.63 15.41
CA CYS A 67 14.83 14.40 15.52
C CYS A 67 14.22 13.96 14.18
N LEU A 68 14.62 14.54 13.06
CA LEU A 68 14.13 14.15 11.74
C LEU A 68 14.61 12.74 11.33
N LEU A 69 15.87 12.40 11.60
CA LEU A 69 16.41 11.07 11.33
C LEU A 69 15.77 10.00 12.22
N THR A 70 15.61 10.27 13.51
CA THR A 70 14.92 9.36 14.44
C THR A 70 13.44 9.19 14.09
N TYR A 71 12.74 10.27 13.74
CA TYR A 71 11.36 10.19 13.24
C TYR A 71 11.26 9.39 11.95
N SER A 72 12.13 9.65 10.96
CA SER A 72 12.16 8.93 9.68
C SER A 72 12.38 7.43 9.89
N THR A 73 13.41 7.05 10.64
CA THR A 73 13.72 5.66 10.95
C THR A 73 12.60 4.97 11.74
N TRP A 74 11.96 5.68 12.67
CA TRP A 74 10.79 5.19 13.40
C TRP A 74 9.60 4.94 12.48
N GLN A 75 9.29 5.88 11.58
CA GLN A 75 8.23 5.73 10.57
C GLN A 75 8.50 4.50 9.69
N HIS A 76 9.74 4.33 9.21
CA HIS A 76 10.11 3.15 8.42
C HIS A 76 9.93 1.83 9.19
N LEU A 77 10.26 1.81 10.49
CA LEU A 77 10.14 0.61 11.32
C LEU A 77 8.68 0.25 11.64
N VAL A 78 7.83 1.25 11.91
CA VAL A 78 6.41 1.06 12.22
C VAL A 78 5.62 0.74 10.95
N SER A 79 5.84 1.48 9.87
CA SER A 79 5.19 1.26 8.57
C SER A 79 5.66 -0.03 7.89
N GLY A 80 6.77 -0.66 8.30
CA GLY A 80 7.20 -1.96 7.78
C GLY A 80 6.40 -3.15 8.32
N ARG A 81 5.62 -2.98 9.40
CA ARG A 81 4.86 -4.08 10.02
C ARG A 81 3.68 -4.51 9.16
N VAL A 82 3.58 -5.81 8.91
CA VAL A 82 2.46 -6.39 8.15
C VAL A 82 1.19 -6.35 8.99
N TYR A 83 0.20 -5.61 8.50
CA TYR A 83 -1.15 -5.52 9.05
C TYR A 83 -2.07 -6.58 8.45
N ALA A 84 -1.99 -6.81 7.14
CA ALA A 84 -2.79 -7.80 6.45
C ALA A 84 -2.09 -8.33 5.20
N CYS A 85 -2.52 -9.49 4.73
CA CYS A 85 -2.10 -10.07 3.47
C CYS A 85 -3.32 -10.32 2.57
N ILE A 86 -3.20 -9.96 1.31
CA ILE A 86 -4.26 -10.06 0.30
C ILE A 86 -3.70 -10.89 -0.86
N GLY A 87 -4.23 -12.09 -1.04
CA GLY A 87 -3.97 -12.95 -2.17
C GLY A 87 -4.93 -12.65 -3.32
N LEU A 88 -4.41 -12.65 -4.54
CA LEU A 88 -5.18 -12.48 -5.78
C LEU A 88 -4.84 -13.61 -6.75
N ASP A 89 -5.85 -14.40 -7.08
CA ASP A 89 -5.79 -15.54 -8.00
C ASP A 89 -6.71 -15.28 -9.20
N ILE A 90 -6.12 -14.70 -10.25
CA ILE A 90 -6.72 -14.57 -11.58
C ILE A 90 -6.30 -15.76 -12.46
N ASN A 91 -5.26 -16.50 -12.02
CA ASN A 91 -4.33 -17.25 -12.87
C ASN A 91 -3.60 -16.28 -13.80
N PRO A 92 -2.98 -15.24 -13.21
CA PRO A 92 -1.84 -15.41 -12.28
C PRO A 92 -2.18 -15.50 -10.78
N SER A 93 -1.24 -15.96 -9.95
CA SER A 93 -1.39 -16.10 -8.49
C SER A 93 -0.30 -15.35 -7.72
N LEU A 94 -0.72 -14.40 -6.88
CA LEU A 94 0.17 -13.54 -6.10
C LEU A 94 -0.46 -13.12 -4.77
N GLU A 95 0.36 -12.60 -3.86
CA GLU A 95 -0.07 -11.99 -2.61
C GLU A 95 0.67 -10.68 -2.38
N ILE A 96 -0.05 -9.68 -1.86
CA ILE A 96 0.48 -8.43 -1.36
C ILE A 96 0.28 -8.35 0.15
N SER A 97 1.33 -7.97 0.88
CA SER A 97 1.24 -7.65 2.31
C SER A 97 1.20 -6.14 2.47
N ILE A 98 0.27 -5.66 3.27
CA ILE A 98 0.07 -4.23 3.53
C ILE A 98 0.34 -3.91 5.00
N ASN A 99 0.71 -2.67 5.28
CA ASN A 99 0.81 -2.12 6.63
C ASN A 99 -0.52 -1.46 7.08
N ARG A 100 -0.52 -0.85 8.28
CA ARG A 100 -1.70 -0.15 8.83
C ARG A 100 -2.13 1.07 8.02
N ASP A 101 -1.21 1.66 7.26
CA ASP A 101 -1.47 2.78 6.34
C ASP A 101 -1.98 2.31 4.96
N PHE A 102 -2.30 1.02 4.81
CA PHE A 102 -2.67 0.36 3.56
C PHE A 102 -1.61 0.51 2.45
N ARG A 103 -0.33 0.68 2.80
CA ARG A 103 0.79 0.64 1.86
C ARG A 103 1.33 -0.78 1.73
N VAL A 104 1.62 -1.19 0.51
CA VAL A 104 2.21 -2.50 0.22
C VAL A 104 3.66 -2.52 0.70
N VAL A 105 3.96 -3.40 1.65
CA VAL A 105 5.32 -3.60 2.19
C VAL A 105 6.01 -4.81 1.59
N LYS A 106 5.24 -5.75 1.02
CA LYS A 106 5.79 -6.96 0.39
C LYS A 106 4.84 -7.46 -0.71
N ALA A 107 5.41 -8.08 -1.74
CA ALA A 107 4.67 -8.84 -2.73
C ALA A 107 5.34 -10.19 -2.97
N ARG A 108 4.55 -11.25 -3.12
CA ARG A 108 5.01 -12.63 -3.34
C ARG A 108 4.22 -13.26 -4.47
N SER A 109 4.91 -13.90 -5.41
CA SER A 109 4.28 -14.72 -6.46
C SER A 109 4.18 -16.17 -6.02
N PHE A 110 3.11 -16.86 -6.44
CA PHE A 110 2.97 -18.32 -6.28
C PHE A 110 3.03 -19.09 -7.61
N ASN A 111 3.06 -18.39 -8.75
CA ASN A 111 3.35 -18.96 -10.06
C ASN A 111 4.21 -18.01 -10.91
N GLN A 112 4.67 -18.49 -12.07
CA GLN A 112 5.51 -17.71 -12.98
C GLN A 112 4.80 -16.45 -13.48
N ASP A 113 3.53 -16.57 -13.87
CA ASP A 113 2.73 -15.43 -14.31
C ASP A 113 2.60 -14.35 -13.22
N GLY A 114 2.46 -14.77 -11.95
CA GLY A 114 2.35 -13.85 -10.82
C GLY A 114 3.64 -13.07 -10.61
N ARG A 115 4.79 -13.70 -10.89
CA ARG A 115 6.10 -13.05 -10.87
C ARG A 115 6.20 -11.99 -11.96
N GLN A 116 5.68 -12.27 -13.15
CA GLN A 116 5.62 -11.30 -14.26
C GLN A 116 4.78 -10.07 -13.89
N LEU A 117 3.62 -10.27 -13.25
CA LEU A 117 2.81 -9.14 -12.74
C LEU A 117 3.53 -8.32 -11.67
N ILE A 118 4.20 -8.97 -10.70
CA ILE A 118 4.93 -8.25 -9.65
C ILE A 118 6.09 -7.45 -10.22
N ASN A 119 6.88 -8.04 -11.12
CA ASN A 119 8.07 -7.41 -11.69
C ASN A 119 7.72 -6.20 -12.56
N SER A 120 6.65 -6.31 -13.34
CA SER A 120 6.19 -5.21 -14.19
C SER A 120 5.47 -4.12 -13.40
N GLY A 121 4.69 -4.48 -12.36
CA GLY A 121 3.86 -3.55 -11.59
C GLY A 121 4.57 -2.84 -10.46
N GLN A 122 5.59 -3.49 -9.89
CA GLN A 122 6.32 -3.04 -8.71
C GLN A 122 5.35 -2.51 -7.63
N PRO A 123 4.48 -3.36 -7.08
CA PRO A 123 3.42 -2.92 -6.17
C PRO A 123 3.94 -2.40 -4.83
N VAL A 124 5.16 -2.79 -4.42
CA VAL A 124 5.76 -2.39 -3.14
C VAL A 124 5.94 -0.87 -3.06
N GLY A 125 5.59 -0.28 -1.92
CA GLY A 125 5.62 1.16 -1.65
C GLY A 125 4.34 1.92 -2.05
N SER A 126 3.54 1.36 -2.96
CA SER A 126 2.26 1.94 -3.37
C SER A 126 1.14 1.67 -2.36
N ASN A 127 0.10 2.51 -2.36
CA ASN A 127 -1.11 2.20 -1.58
C ASN A 127 -1.88 1.02 -2.21
N LEU A 128 -2.73 0.38 -1.41
CA LEU A 128 -3.49 -0.81 -1.79
C LEU A 128 -4.28 -0.62 -3.09
N GLU A 129 -4.99 0.50 -3.22
CA GLU A 129 -5.83 0.79 -4.39
C GLU A 129 -4.99 0.91 -5.67
N THR A 130 -3.85 1.60 -5.59
CA THR A 130 -2.91 1.75 -6.71
C THR A 130 -2.31 0.40 -7.08
N ALA A 131 -1.93 -0.41 -6.09
CA ALA A 131 -1.41 -1.75 -6.33
C ALA A 131 -2.44 -2.63 -7.06
N LEU A 132 -3.69 -2.65 -6.58
CA LEU A 132 -4.78 -3.40 -7.22
C LEU A 132 -5.07 -2.90 -8.64
N SER A 133 -5.11 -1.58 -8.85
CA SER A 133 -5.29 -0.98 -10.19
C SER A 133 -4.18 -1.41 -11.16
N LYS A 134 -2.92 -1.32 -10.73
CA LYS A 134 -1.77 -1.77 -11.53
C LYS A 134 -1.88 -3.25 -11.88
N ILE A 135 -2.19 -4.09 -10.89
CA ILE A 135 -2.33 -5.53 -11.10
C ILE A 135 -3.44 -5.82 -12.11
N VAL A 136 -4.63 -5.24 -11.96
CA VAL A 136 -5.75 -5.45 -12.91
C VAL A 136 -5.38 -4.99 -14.33
N ARG A 137 -4.80 -3.79 -14.46
CA ARG A 137 -4.39 -3.26 -15.77
C ARG A 137 -3.35 -4.14 -16.45
N GLN A 138 -2.35 -4.62 -15.70
CA GLN A 138 -1.32 -5.51 -16.22
C GLN A 138 -1.89 -6.88 -16.54
N SER A 139 -2.77 -7.41 -15.71
CA SER A 139 -3.48 -8.65 -16.01
C SER A 139 -4.26 -8.55 -17.32
N LYS A 140 -4.91 -7.41 -17.61
CA LYS A 140 -5.54 -7.18 -18.92
C LYS A 140 -4.51 -7.07 -20.04
N GLY A 141 -3.45 -6.29 -19.85
CA GLY A 141 -2.41 -6.07 -20.86
C GLY A 141 -1.67 -7.34 -21.28
N TYR A 142 -1.44 -8.27 -20.35
CA TYR A 142 -0.86 -9.58 -20.62
C TYR A 142 -1.89 -10.65 -21.06
N GLY A 143 -3.16 -10.29 -21.21
CA GLY A 143 -4.21 -11.20 -21.69
C GLY A 143 -4.70 -12.21 -20.65
N TYR A 144 -4.39 -12.01 -19.37
CA TYR A 144 -4.94 -12.85 -18.28
C TYR A 144 -6.37 -12.47 -17.90
N LEU A 145 -6.75 -11.21 -18.12
CA LEU A 145 -8.13 -10.73 -18.01
C LEU A 145 -8.66 -10.34 -19.39
N HIS A 146 -9.82 -10.85 -19.73
CA HIS A 146 -10.59 -10.52 -20.93
C HIS A 146 -11.78 -9.62 -20.58
N ASN A 147 -12.58 -9.22 -21.57
CA ASN A 147 -13.76 -8.39 -21.30
C ASN A 147 -14.86 -9.15 -20.53
N THR A 148 -14.93 -10.48 -20.67
CA THR A 148 -15.95 -11.33 -20.04
C THR A 148 -15.39 -12.71 -19.67
N GLY A 149 -16.13 -13.45 -18.83
CA GLY A 149 -15.78 -14.85 -18.50
C GLY A 149 -14.65 -15.01 -17.48
N ASN A 150 -14.21 -13.92 -16.86
CA ASN A 150 -13.11 -13.95 -15.90
C ASN A 150 -13.57 -14.48 -14.53
N LEU A 151 -12.70 -15.25 -13.88
CA LEU A 151 -12.87 -15.72 -12.51
C LEU A 151 -11.70 -15.20 -11.68
N ILE A 152 -12.00 -14.59 -10.54
CA ILE A 152 -11.00 -13.99 -9.67
C ILE A 152 -11.22 -14.51 -8.24
N GLY A 153 -10.20 -15.10 -7.65
CA GLY A 153 -10.15 -15.45 -6.24
C GLY A 153 -9.42 -14.37 -5.45
N VAL A 154 -10.02 -13.89 -4.38
CA VAL A 154 -9.41 -12.94 -3.45
C VAL A 154 -9.37 -13.58 -2.07
N SER A 155 -8.19 -13.76 -1.50
CA SER A 155 -8.05 -14.25 -0.13
C SER A 155 -7.48 -13.16 0.78
N ILE A 156 -7.98 -13.09 2.00
CA ILE A 156 -7.52 -12.12 3.00
C ILE A 156 -7.09 -12.86 4.26
N TYR A 157 -5.91 -12.50 4.75
CA TYR A 157 -5.41 -12.87 6.07
C TYR A 157 -5.16 -11.59 6.87
N SER A 158 -5.94 -11.40 7.92
CA SER A 158 -5.80 -10.34 8.92
C SER A 158 -6.41 -10.79 10.24
N GLU A 159 -6.30 -9.96 11.28
CA GLU A 159 -7.08 -10.16 12.51
C GLU A 159 -8.59 -10.18 12.20
N PRO A 160 -9.38 -11.06 12.84
CA PRO A 160 -10.79 -11.27 12.49
C PRO A 160 -11.65 -10.00 12.46
N GLU A 161 -11.46 -9.11 13.42
CA GLU A 161 -12.14 -7.81 13.54
C GLU A 161 -11.93 -6.89 12.33
N ASN A 162 -10.78 -7.02 11.67
CA ASN A 162 -10.39 -6.20 10.51
C ASN A 162 -10.91 -6.75 9.18
N ASN A 163 -11.27 -8.04 9.13
CA ASN A 163 -11.62 -8.75 7.89
C ASN A 163 -12.75 -8.05 7.12
N ARG A 164 -13.83 -7.64 7.79
CA ARG A 164 -15.00 -7.03 7.12
C ARG A 164 -14.66 -5.71 6.45
N HIS A 165 -13.94 -4.83 7.16
CA HIS A 165 -13.53 -3.54 6.64
C HIS A 165 -12.58 -3.71 5.46
N LEU A 166 -11.58 -4.58 5.60
CA LEU A 166 -10.59 -4.83 4.57
C LEU A 166 -11.20 -5.46 3.32
N LEU A 167 -12.08 -6.46 3.48
CA LEU A 167 -12.84 -7.06 2.37
C LEU A 167 -13.65 -6.00 1.61
N GLY A 168 -14.39 -5.16 2.31
CA GLY A 168 -15.18 -4.10 1.67
C GLY A 168 -14.30 -3.09 0.92
N ARG A 169 -13.11 -2.78 1.43
CA ARG A 169 -12.16 -1.88 0.78
C ARG A 169 -11.57 -2.50 -0.49
N VAL A 170 -11.11 -3.75 -0.40
CA VAL A 170 -10.58 -4.51 -1.54
C VAL A 170 -11.66 -4.69 -2.61
N ASP A 171 -12.88 -5.06 -2.22
CA ASP A 171 -14.01 -5.21 -3.14
C ASP A 171 -14.31 -3.92 -3.91
N ARG A 172 -14.50 -2.80 -3.21
CA ARG A 172 -14.75 -1.51 -3.85
C ARG A 172 -13.64 -1.10 -4.80
N SER A 173 -12.38 -1.29 -4.39
CA SER A 173 -11.23 -0.94 -5.23
C SER A 173 -11.17 -1.83 -6.47
N LEU A 174 -11.30 -3.15 -6.29
CA LEU A 174 -11.19 -4.11 -7.38
C LEU A 174 -12.34 -3.93 -8.38
N ASN A 175 -13.58 -3.85 -7.92
CA ASN A 175 -14.76 -3.67 -8.79
C ASN A 175 -14.71 -2.35 -9.55
N ARG A 176 -14.21 -1.27 -8.93
CA ARG A 176 -13.99 0.02 -9.61
C ARG A 176 -13.00 -0.12 -10.76
N GLU A 177 -11.88 -0.80 -10.53
CA GLU A 177 -10.85 -0.99 -11.54
C GLU A 177 -11.30 -1.93 -12.66
N LEU A 178 -12.02 -3.01 -12.33
CA LEU A 178 -12.63 -3.90 -13.33
C LEU A 178 -13.62 -3.13 -14.22
N ALA A 179 -14.51 -2.32 -13.62
CA ALA A 179 -15.49 -1.52 -14.35
C ALA A 179 -14.83 -0.47 -15.26
N ARG A 180 -13.83 0.27 -14.75
CA ARG A 180 -13.05 1.25 -15.53
C ARG A 180 -12.39 0.64 -16.76
N ASN A 181 -11.99 -0.64 -16.66
CA ASN A 181 -11.34 -1.36 -17.75
C ASN A 181 -12.33 -2.21 -18.58
N GLN A 182 -13.64 -2.06 -18.39
CA GLN A 182 -14.70 -2.83 -19.07
C GLN A 182 -14.56 -4.36 -18.92
N ILE A 183 -14.06 -4.80 -17.77
CA ILE A 183 -13.84 -6.21 -17.44
C ILE A 183 -15.04 -6.70 -16.63
N ARG A 184 -15.80 -7.65 -17.17
CA ARG A 184 -16.81 -8.42 -16.42
C ARG A 184 -16.13 -9.66 -15.83
N ALA A 185 -16.05 -9.70 -14.51
CA ALA A 185 -15.45 -10.81 -13.77
C ALA A 185 -16.36 -11.27 -12.65
N ARG A 186 -16.32 -12.57 -12.34
CA ARG A 186 -16.91 -13.11 -11.12
C ARG A 186 -15.82 -13.21 -10.06
N VAL A 187 -16.00 -12.49 -8.96
CA VAL A 187 -15.03 -12.44 -7.87
C VAL A 187 -15.53 -13.27 -6.69
N TYR A 188 -14.63 -14.09 -6.14
CA TYR A 188 -14.85 -14.91 -4.95
C TYR A 188 -13.94 -14.42 -3.84
N TYR A 189 -14.51 -14.11 -2.68
CA TYR A 189 -13.77 -13.60 -1.54
C TYR A 189 -13.64 -14.66 -0.45
N PHE A 190 -12.47 -14.75 0.16
CA PHE A 190 -12.14 -15.75 1.18
C PHE A 190 -11.40 -15.09 2.34
N THR A 191 -11.69 -15.53 3.55
CA THR A 191 -10.84 -15.28 4.71
C THR A 191 -10.01 -16.53 4.98
N VAL A 192 -8.71 -16.37 5.17
CA VAL A 192 -7.78 -17.46 5.45
C VAL A 192 -7.28 -17.31 6.86
N ASP A 193 -7.31 -18.38 7.65
CA ASP A 193 -6.75 -18.37 9.00
C ASP A 193 -5.22 -18.60 9.01
N LYS A 194 -4.59 -18.36 10.17
CA LYS A 194 -3.14 -18.49 10.35
C LYS A 194 -2.64 -19.91 10.02
N LYS A 195 -3.33 -20.95 10.49
CA LYS A 195 -2.93 -22.35 10.30
C LYS A 195 -2.96 -22.71 8.82
N THR A 196 -4.03 -22.35 8.12
CA THR A 196 -4.19 -22.56 6.67
C THR A 196 -3.08 -21.85 5.89
N ARG A 197 -2.75 -20.60 6.23
CA ARG A 197 -1.65 -19.85 5.60
C ARG A 197 -0.28 -20.50 5.83
N GLU A 198 0.00 -20.93 7.06
CA GLU A 198 1.28 -21.57 7.39
C GLU A 198 1.46 -22.90 6.67
N GLN A 199 0.40 -23.71 6.58
CA GLN A 199 0.44 -24.97 5.84
C GLN A 199 0.59 -24.74 4.33
N ALA A 200 -0.10 -23.75 3.76
CA ALA A 200 0.09 -23.35 2.36
C ALA A 200 1.57 -22.98 2.08
N ALA A 201 2.20 -22.26 2.99
CA ALA A 201 3.60 -21.89 2.88
C ALA A 201 4.55 -23.10 2.91
N LYS A 202 4.30 -24.09 3.78
CA LYS A 202 5.07 -25.35 3.84
C LYS A 202 4.98 -26.13 2.53
N GLN A 203 3.78 -26.18 1.95
CA GLN A 203 3.52 -26.86 0.68
C GLN A 203 3.90 -26.01 -0.56
N ARG A 204 4.43 -24.79 -0.35
CA ARG A 204 4.82 -23.85 -1.42
C ARG A 204 3.69 -23.47 -2.39
N VAL A 205 2.44 -23.49 -1.93
CA VAL A 205 1.26 -23.07 -2.70
C VAL A 205 0.66 -21.78 -2.16
N SER A 206 -0.18 -21.11 -2.95
CA SER A 206 -0.94 -19.94 -2.49
C SER A 206 -1.93 -20.31 -1.37
N PRO A 207 -2.18 -19.43 -0.40
CA PRO A 207 -3.14 -19.69 0.69
C PRO A 207 -4.55 -20.06 0.19
N LEU A 208 -5.04 -19.42 -0.86
CA LEU A 208 -6.35 -19.73 -1.43
C LEU A 208 -6.39 -21.13 -2.07
N ARG A 209 -5.41 -21.48 -2.90
CA ARG A 209 -5.27 -22.85 -3.43
C ARG A 209 -5.26 -23.90 -2.32
N TYR A 210 -4.52 -23.66 -1.24
CA TYR A 210 -4.49 -24.59 -0.10
C TYR A 210 -5.86 -24.70 0.59
N LEU A 211 -6.54 -23.57 0.82
CA LEU A 211 -7.88 -23.55 1.40
C LEU A 211 -8.88 -24.37 0.54
N LEU A 212 -8.89 -24.14 -0.78
CA LEU A 212 -9.81 -24.84 -1.68
C LEU A 212 -9.51 -26.35 -1.76
N TRP A 213 -8.24 -26.74 -1.69
CA TRP A 213 -7.85 -28.14 -1.59
C TRP A 213 -8.34 -28.79 -0.30
N GLN A 214 -8.21 -28.12 0.85
CA GLN A 214 -8.75 -28.63 2.11
C GLN A 214 -10.26 -28.82 2.02
N LYS A 215 -10.98 -27.86 1.43
CA LYS A 215 -12.43 -27.96 1.21
C LYS A 215 -12.83 -29.06 0.24
N ALA A 216 -12.03 -29.32 -0.78
CA ALA A 216 -12.24 -30.48 -1.65
C ALA A 216 -12.14 -31.80 -0.87
N ARG A 217 -11.10 -31.94 -0.03
CA ARG A 217 -10.89 -33.14 0.79
C ARG A 217 -11.96 -33.35 1.85
N GLU A 218 -12.44 -32.28 2.48
CA GLU A 218 -13.59 -32.33 3.40
C GLU A 218 -14.85 -32.87 2.71
N GLN A 219 -14.99 -32.68 1.39
CA GLN A 219 -16.09 -33.19 0.58
C GLN A 219 -15.80 -34.58 -0.03
N GLY A 220 -14.75 -35.26 0.40
CA GLY A 220 -14.37 -36.59 -0.11
C GLY A 220 -13.74 -36.58 -1.50
N LEU A 221 -13.39 -35.40 -2.04
CA LEU A 221 -12.75 -35.28 -3.34
C LEU A 221 -11.23 -35.35 -3.19
N SER A 222 -10.60 -36.23 -3.97
CA SER A 222 -9.14 -36.29 -4.11
C SER A 222 -8.75 -35.57 -5.39
N LEU A 223 -8.21 -34.35 -5.24
CA LEU A 223 -7.72 -33.53 -6.35
C LEU A 223 -6.25 -33.20 -6.14
N ASP A 224 -5.49 -33.22 -7.22
CA ASP A 224 -4.09 -32.81 -7.22
C ASP A 224 -3.96 -31.29 -7.19
N TRP A 225 -2.81 -30.78 -6.73
CA TRP A 225 -2.56 -29.34 -6.60
C TRP A 225 -2.78 -28.54 -7.88
N GLN A 226 -2.47 -29.15 -9.03
CA GLN A 226 -2.61 -28.55 -10.36
C GLN A 226 -4.08 -28.39 -10.75
N GLU A 227 -4.94 -29.30 -10.28
CA GLU A 227 -6.38 -29.29 -10.54
C GLU A 227 -7.12 -28.27 -9.69
N ILE A 228 -6.51 -27.82 -8.58
CA ILE A 228 -7.04 -26.75 -7.72
C ILE A 228 -6.86 -25.40 -8.39
N THR A 229 -7.76 -25.12 -9.34
CA THR A 229 -7.86 -23.86 -10.07
C THR A 229 -9.33 -23.48 -10.25
N LEU A 230 -9.63 -22.18 -10.24
CA LEU A 230 -11.01 -21.70 -10.46
C LEU A 230 -11.55 -22.05 -11.85
N ARG A 231 -10.68 -22.42 -12.80
CA ARG A 231 -11.08 -22.94 -14.12
C ARG A 231 -11.67 -24.35 -14.05
N ASN A 232 -11.35 -25.13 -13.02
CA ASN A 232 -11.93 -26.45 -12.80
C ASN A 232 -13.36 -26.29 -12.27
N PRO A 233 -14.40 -26.80 -12.95
CA PRO A 233 -15.80 -26.64 -12.52
C PRO A 233 -16.10 -27.17 -11.12
N VAL A 234 -15.42 -28.24 -10.70
CA VAL A 234 -15.58 -28.82 -9.35
C VAL A 234 -15.05 -27.85 -8.31
N VAL A 235 -13.85 -27.32 -8.52
CA VAL A 235 -13.22 -26.33 -7.64
C VAL A 235 -14.00 -25.01 -7.65
N GLN A 236 -14.54 -24.61 -8.79
CA GLN A 236 -15.41 -23.44 -8.89
C GLN A 236 -16.69 -23.60 -8.05
N ARG A 237 -17.26 -24.82 -7.99
CA ARG A 237 -18.42 -25.13 -7.13
C ARG A 237 -18.04 -25.01 -5.65
N ILE A 238 -16.91 -25.59 -5.26
CA ILE A 238 -16.38 -25.49 -3.89
C ILE A 238 -16.12 -24.02 -3.52
N ALA A 239 -15.51 -23.26 -4.43
CA ALA A 239 -15.27 -21.83 -4.27
C ALA A 239 -16.58 -21.05 -4.07
N ARG A 240 -17.64 -21.34 -4.85
CA ARG A 240 -18.96 -20.71 -4.66
C ARG A 240 -19.59 -21.01 -3.30
N GLN A 241 -19.42 -22.22 -2.79
CA GLN A 241 -19.96 -22.64 -1.49
C GLN A 241 -19.15 -22.08 -0.32
N THR A 242 -17.83 -21.95 -0.50
CA THR A 242 -16.88 -21.54 0.55
C THR A 242 -16.69 -20.04 0.60
N ALA A 243 -16.80 -19.33 -0.52
CA ALA A 243 -16.56 -17.90 -0.60
C ALA A 243 -17.46 -17.20 0.42
N ALA A 244 -16.85 -16.32 1.21
CA ALA A 244 -17.57 -15.46 2.11
C ALA A 244 -18.63 -14.73 1.27
N ARG A 245 -19.91 -14.90 1.65
CA ARG A 245 -20.96 -13.96 1.25
C ARG A 245 -20.58 -12.64 1.87
N VAL A 246 -19.72 -11.87 1.20
CA VAL A 246 -19.45 -10.50 1.61
C VAL A 246 -20.82 -9.84 1.63
N GLY A 247 -21.27 -9.44 2.82
CA GLY A 247 -22.54 -8.76 3.04
C GLY A 247 -22.53 -7.36 2.42
N LEU A 248 -22.31 -7.28 1.12
CA LEU A 248 -22.45 -6.11 0.27
C LEU A 248 -23.79 -6.27 -0.46
N ARG A 249 -24.88 -6.05 0.29
CA ARG A 249 -26.16 -5.67 -0.32
C ARG A 249 -25.89 -4.41 -1.14
N GLY A 250 -25.88 -4.50 -2.47
CA GLY A 250 -25.71 -3.31 -3.30
C GLY A 250 -25.27 -3.50 -4.75
N GLN A 251 -24.98 -4.72 -5.23
CA GLN A 251 -24.90 -4.96 -6.66
C GLN A 251 -25.74 -6.18 -7.00
N ALA A 252 -26.66 -5.98 -7.93
CA ALA A 252 -27.62 -6.95 -8.39
C ALA A 252 -26.95 -8.30 -8.62
N THR A 253 -27.37 -9.29 -7.83
CA THR A 253 -27.41 -10.67 -8.29
C THR A 253 -28.16 -10.66 -9.61
N VAL A 254 -27.45 -10.80 -10.74
CA VAL A 254 -28.09 -11.42 -11.90
C VAL A 254 -28.28 -12.88 -11.47
N PRO A 255 -29.52 -13.36 -11.32
CA PRO A 255 -29.75 -14.75 -11.00
C PRO A 255 -29.15 -15.60 -12.12
N VAL A 256 -28.32 -16.57 -11.76
CA VAL A 256 -27.95 -17.64 -12.68
C VAL A 256 -29.11 -18.62 -12.68
N GLU A 257 -30.17 -18.27 -13.42
CA GLU A 257 -31.26 -19.19 -13.75
C GLU A 257 -31.53 -19.08 -15.25
N ARG A 258 -31.41 -20.22 -15.94
CA ARG A 258 -31.77 -20.51 -17.34
C ARG A 258 -30.96 -19.84 -18.46
N LEU A 259 -29.92 -20.54 -18.91
CA LEU A 259 -29.45 -20.50 -20.30
C LEU A 259 -29.12 -21.91 -20.82
N VAL A 260 -30.01 -22.88 -20.55
CA VAL A 260 -30.28 -24.05 -21.41
C VAL A 260 -31.74 -24.43 -21.13
N PRO A 261 -32.70 -24.25 -22.05
CA PRO A 261 -33.98 -24.94 -21.93
C PRO A 261 -33.73 -26.45 -22.01
N PRO A 262 -34.41 -27.29 -21.22
CA PRO A 262 -34.34 -28.75 -21.43
C PRO A 262 -34.70 -29.03 -22.89
N ALA A 263 -33.95 -29.95 -23.52
CA ALA A 263 -34.26 -30.40 -24.87
C ALA A 263 -35.74 -30.85 -24.91
N PRO A 264 -36.49 -30.56 -25.99
CA PRO A 264 -37.84 -31.07 -26.11
C PRO A 264 -37.78 -32.60 -26.05
N GLU A 265 -38.58 -33.19 -25.15
CA GLU A 265 -38.81 -34.62 -25.14
C GLU A 265 -39.30 -35.02 -26.54
N LEU A 266 -38.59 -35.93 -27.19
CA LEU A 266 -39.04 -36.51 -28.44
C LEU A 266 -40.41 -37.16 -28.18
N PRO A 267 -41.41 -36.95 -29.07
CA PRO A 267 -42.70 -37.59 -28.91
C PRO A 267 -42.49 -39.10 -28.87
N VAL A 268 -42.92 -39.70 -27.76
CA VAL A 268 -43.01 -41.15 -27.61
C VAL A 268 -44.09 -41.61 -28.58
N THR A 269 -43.69 -42.11 -29.75
CA THR A 269 -44.60 -42.76 -30.69
C THR A 269 -45.27 -43.92 -29.94
N PRO A 270 -46.61 -43.99 -29.86
CA PRO A 270 -47.29 -45.16 -29.31
C PRO A 270 -46.91 -46.39 -30.15
N ALA A 271 -46.57 -47.49 -29.48
CA ALA A 271 -46.36 -48.76 -30.14
C ALA A 271 -47.64 -49.15 -30.92
N ALA A 272 -47.48 -49.53 -32.18
CA ALA A 272 -48.57 -50.01 -33.01
C ALA A 272 -49.22 -51.24 -32.36
N PRO A 273 -50.56 -51.36 -32.38
CA PRO A 273 -51.23 -52.57 -31.91
C PRO A 273 -50.84 -53.76 -32.80
N PRO A 274 -50.76 -54.97 -32.23
CA PRO A 274 -50.43 -56.18 -32.99
C PRO A 274 -51.50 -56.40 -34.07
N GLY A 275 -51.06 -56.50 -35.32
CA GLY A 275 -51.93 -56.80 -36.45
C GLY A 275 -52.59 -58.17 -36.28
N GLU A 276 -53.91 -58.19 -36.46
CA GLU A 276 -54.67 -59.41 -36.73
C GLU A 276 -54.19 -60.02 -38.04
N LEU A 277 -53.74 -61.26 -37.98
CA LEU A 277 -53.51 -62.11 -39.15
C LEU A 277 -54.88 -62.52 -39.70
N SER A 278 -55.14 -62.18 -40.96
CA SER A 278 -56.13 -62.80 -41.83
C SER A 278 -55.44 -63.26 -43.10
#